data_AF-A0A378FXH7-F1
#
_entry.id   AF-A0A378FXH7-F1
#
_cell.length_a   1.000
_cell.length_b   1.000
_cell.length_c   1.000
_cell.angle_alpha   90.00
_cell.angle_beta   90.00
_cell.angle_gamma   90.00
#
_symmetry.space_group_name_H-M   'P 1'
#
loop_
_entity.id
_entity.type
_entity.pdbx_description
1 polymer ?
#
loop_
_entity_poly.entity_id
_entity_poly.type
_entity_poly.pdbx_seq_one_letter_code
_entity_poly.pdbx_strand_id
1 'polypeptide(L)'
;MSGGLPGFTALTVPLNLTTLQIIWPCALSIAFVGLMESLLTAKLVDDLTHTPSNKSRESAGLGIANILAGCYGGIAGCAMIGQTIVNVEMGRARSRLSTVIAGLVLLLLVTALSQVMAKIPMAVLAGVMVIVAVKTFSWHSIRPGELARNPWPETLVMLVTVAATVGTSNLAIGVLAGIVAMAIIPRRLRAKAQATSETASPDPEK
;
A
#
# COMPACT_ATOMS: atom_id res chain seq x y z
N MET A 1 12.03 -5.90 -25.03
CA MET A 1 12.35 -4.70 -24.23
C MET A 1 13.79 -4.34 -24.54
N SER A 2 14.06 -3.21 -25.22
CA SER A 2 15.43 -2.74 -25.39
C SER A 2 15.98 -2.39 -24.02
N GLY A 3 17.01 -3.11 -23.56
CA GLY A 3 17.68 -2.79 -22.30
C GLY A 3 18.29 -1.39 -22.39
N GLY A 4 17.88 -0.51 -21.49
CA GLY A 4 18.33 0.88 -21.43
C GLY A 4 17.94 1.51 -20.09
N LEU A 5 18.64 2.56 -19.68
CA LEU A 5 18.25 3.32 -18.50
C LEU A 5 16.89 4.01 -18.73
N PRO A 6 16.07 4.16 -17.68
CA PRO A 6 14.83 4.91 -17.79
C PRO A 6 15.14 6.35 -18.21
N GLY A 7 14.60 6.74 -19.37
CA GLY A 7 14.68 8.11 -19.87
C GLY A 7 13.55 8.98 -19.32
N PHE A 8 13.70 10.29 -19.45
CA PHE A 8 12.61 11.22 -19.16
C PHE A 8 11.46 10.97 -20.14
N THR A 9 10.25 10.76 -19.62
CA THR A 9 9.08 10.47 -20.45
C THR A 9 8.48 11.77 -20.97
N ALA A 10 8.37 11.89 -22.28
CA ALA A 10 7.69 13.03 -22.89
C ALA A 10 6.21 13.05 -22.50
N LEU A 11 5.70 14.21 -22.11
CA LEU A 11 4.31 14.38 -21.68
C LEU A 11 3.38 14.30 -22.89
N THR A 12 2.95 13.09 -23.23
CA THR A 12 2.12 12.81 -24.41
C THR A 12 0.64 13.14 -24.17
N VAL A 13 0.25 13.26 -22.91
CA VAL A 13 -1.13 13.55 -22.49
C VAL A 13 -1.29 15.05 -22.23
N PRO A 14 -2.37 15.68 -22.73
CA PRO A 14 -2.59 17.11 -22.55
C PRO A 14 -2.85 17.47 -21.07
N LEU A 15 -2.18 18.51 -20.60
CA LEU A 15 -2.38 19.12 -19.28
C LEU A 15 -3.60 20.04 -19.29
N ASN A 16 -4.79 19.45 -19.30
CA ASN A 16 -6.05 20.19 -19.23
C ASN A 16 -6.94 19.72 -18.07
N LEU A 17 -7.99 20.49 -17.79
CA LEU A 17 -8.94 20.19 -16.72
C LEU A 17 -9.68 18.87 -16.95
N THR A 18 -9.91 18.48 -18.20
CA THR A 18 -10.56 17.21 -18.55
C THR A 18 -9.71 16.01 -18.11
N THR A 19 -8.41 16.01 -18.45
CA THR A 19 -7.46 14.99 -17.99
C THR A 19 -7.41 14.95 -16.47
N LEU A 20 -7.36 16.12 -15.82
CA LEU A 20 -7.35 16.20 -14.36
C LEU A 20 -8.61 15.56 -13.75
N GLN A 21 -9.80 15.85 -14.27
CA GLN A 21 -11.07 15.27 -13.80
C GLN A 21 -11.11 13.74 -13.94
N ILE A 22 -10.49 13.19 -15.00
CA ILE A 22 -10.44 11.74 -15.22
C ILE A 22 -9.52 11.07 -14.20
N ILE A 23 -8.32 11.62 -13.95
CA ILE A 23 -7.32 10.98 -13.09
C ILE A 23 -7.54 11.29 -11.61
N TRP A 24 -8.22 12.39 -11.28
CA TRP A 24 -8.34 12.92 -9.91
C TRP A 24 -8.87 11.90 -8.89
N PRO A 25 -9.97 11.15 -9.16
CA PRO A 25 -10.48 10.18 -8.19
C PRO A 25 -9.48 9.07 -7.90
N CYS A 26 -8.83 8.55 -8.95
CA CYS A 26 -7.84 7.48 -8.82
C CYS A 26 -6.57 7.96 -8.12
N ALA A 27 -6.06 9.14 -8.49
CA ALA A 27 -4.89 9.75 -7.87
C ALA A 27 -5.10 10.00 -6.37
N LEU A 28 -6.28 10.47 -5.98
CA LEU A 28 -6.64 10.68 -4.58
C LEU A 28 -6.71 9.36 -3.80
N SER A 29 -7.34 8.33 -4.36
CA SER A 29 -7.39 7.00 -3.74
C SER A 29 -5.99 6.42 -3.53
N ILE A 30 -5.13 6.49 -4.55
CA ILE A 30 -3.75 5.99 -4.48
C ILE A 30 -2.94 6.79 -3.46
N ALA A 31 -3.09 8.11 -3.42
CA ALA A 31 -2.40 8.95 -2.45
C ALA A 31 -2.80 8.59 -1.00
N PHE A 32 -4.09 8.37 -0.75
CA PHE A 32 -4.58 8.00 0.57
C PHE A 32 -4.06 6.61 1.00
N VAL A 33 -4.17 5.61 0.13
CA VAL A 33 -3.66 4.25 0.39
C VAL A 33 -2.14 4.28 0.59
N GLY A 34 -1.40 4.97 -0.28
CA GLY A 34 0.06 5.06 -0.18
C GLY A 34 0.53 5.74 1.10
N LEU A 35 -0.16 6.80 1.54
CA LEU A 35 0.12 7.45 2.83
C LEU A 35 -0.21 6.53 4.00
N MET A 36 -1.34 5.82 3.97
CA MET A 36 -1.68 4.87 5.03
C MET A 36 -0.62 3.78 5.17
N GLU A 37 -0.24 3.14 4.06
CA GLU A 37 0.80 2.10 4.04
C GLU A 37 2.16 2.63 4.51
N SER A 38 2.57 3.80 4.04
CA SER A 38 3.83 4.45 4.45
C SER A 38 3.85 4.80 5.93
N LEU A 39 2.76 5.34 6.48
CA LEU A 39 2.68 5.69 7.90
C LEU A 39 2.60 4.48 8.82
N LEU A 40 1.87 3.43 8.42
CA LEU A 40 1.83 2.16 9.15
C LEU A 40 3.19 1.47 9.15
N THR A 41 3.85 1.44 7.98
CA THR A 41 5.21 0.90 7.85
C THR A 41 6.19 1.69 8.72
N ALA A 42 6.13 3.02 8.69
CA ALA A 42 7.02 3.88 9.49
C ALA A 42 6.81 3.65 10.99
N LYS A 43 5.56 3.53 11.45
CA LYS A 43 5.28 3.18 12.86
C LYS A 43 5.85 1.82 13.23
N LEU A 44 5.63 0.80 12.42
CA LEU A 44 6.15 -0.53 12.69
C LEU A 44 7.67 -0.55 12.77
N VAL A 45 8.36 0.18 11.88
CA VAL A 45 9.82 0.31 11.94
C VAL A 45 10.24 1.05 13.20
N ASP A 46 9.59 2.16 13.54
CA ASP A 46 9.90 2.92 14.76
C ASP A 46 9.79 2.04 16.02
N ASP A 47 8.79 1.17 16.07
CA ASP A 47 8.56 0.23 17.18
C ASP A 47 9.66 -0.84 17.23
N LEU A 48 10.05 -1.39 16.08
CA LEU A 48 11.12 -2.41 15.97
C LEU A 48 12.52 -1.84 16.26
N THR A 49 12.79 -0.59 15.89
CA THR A 49 14.12 0.03 16.07
C THR A 49 14.21 0.92 17.29
N HIS A 50 13.09 1.19 17.97
CA HIS A 50 12.94 2.15 19.07
C HIS A 50 13.44 3.55 18.71
N THR A 51 13.25 3.97 17.45
CA THR A 51 13.66 5.29 16.97
C THR A 51 12.49 6.02 16.34
N PRO A 52 12.10 7.21 16.83
CA PRO A 52 10.96 7.93 16.26
C PRO A 52 11.28 8.52 14.89
N SER A 53 10.38 8.33 13.93
CA SER A 53 10.42 8.98 12.60
C SER A 53 9.50 10.19 12.52
N ASN A 54 9.81 11.12 11.62
CA ASN A 54 8.94 12.25 11.29
C ASN A 54 8.02 11.89 10.13
N LYS A 55 6.72 11.74 10.43
CA LYS A 55 5.68 11.28 9.51
C LYS A 55 5.39 12.30 8.41
N SER A 56 5.46 13.59 8.71
CA SER A 56 5.30 14.65 7.70
C SER A 56 6.43 14.61 6.66
N ARG A 57 7.66 14.32 7.11
CA ARG A 57 8.81 14.18 6.21
C ARG A 57 8.69 12.92 5.34
N GLU A 58 8.17 11.84 5.90
CA GLU A 58 7.88 10.60 5.16
C GLU A 58 6.81 10.85 4.08
N SER A 59 5.69 11.48 4.44
CA SER A 59 4.63 11.84 3.48
C SER A 59 5.12 12.75 2.35
N ALA A 60 5.94 13.76 2.69
CA ALA A 60 6.54 14.64 1.68
C ALA A 60 7.52 13.87 0.78
N GLY A 61 8.34 12.99 1.35
CA GLY A 61 9.25 12.11 0.61
C GLY A 61 8.51 11.21 -0.38
N LEU A 62 7.42 10.57 0.07
CA LEU A 62 6.55 9.74 -0.77
C LEU A 62 5.95 10.52 -1.94
N GLY A 63 5.46 11.74 -1.68
CA GLY A 63 4.89 12.60 -2.72
C GLY A 63 5.93 12.99 -3.76
N ILE A 64 7.11 13.46 -3.33
CA ILE A 64 8.21 13.83 -4.23
C ILE A 64 8.67 12.62 -5.04
N ALA A 65 8.84 11.45 -4.40
CA ALA A 65 9.23 10.23 -5.09
C ALA A 65 8.23 9.81 -6.17
N ASN A 66 6.93 9.91 -5.91
CA ASN A 66 5.89 9.58 -6.90
C ASN A 66 5.82 10.59 -8.05
N ILE A 67 6.04 11.88 -7.79
CA ILE A 67 6.13 12.90 -8.86
C ILE A 67 7.32 12.58 -9.78
N LEU A 68 8.49 12.32 -9.19
CA LEU A 68 9.69 11.95 -9.96
C LEU A 68 9.51 10.64 -10.72
N ALA A 69 8.89 9.63 -10.11
CA ALA A 69 8.56 8.38 -10.78
C ALA A 69 7.68 8.62 -12.01
N GLY A 70 6.62 9.43 -11.88
CA GLY A 70 5.74 9.80 -13.00
C GLY A 70 6.49 10.48 -14.15
N CYS A 71 7.46 11.36 -13.86
CA CYS A 71 8.29 12.00 -14.89
C CYS A 71 9.17 11.01 -15.69
N TYR A 72 9.53 9.88 -15.09
CA TYR A 72 10.27 8.80 -15.74
C TYR A 72 9.37 7.69 -16.32
N GLY A 73 8.05 7.92 -16.38
CA GLY A 73 7.08 6.93 -16.86
C GLY A 73 6.87 5.76 -15.90
N GLY A 74 7.27 5.94 -14.64
CA GLY A 74 7.09 4.99 -13.56
C GLY A 74 5.65 4.93 -13.05
N ILE A 75 5.37 3.89 -12.27
CA ILE A 75 4.09 3.70 -11.59
C ILE A 75 4.10 4.34 -10.20
N ALA A 76 2.92 4.62 -9.66
CA ALA A 76 2.80 5.06 -8.28
C ALA A 76 3.26 3.94 -7.33
N GLY A 77 4.07 4.32 -6.34
CA GLY A 77 4.60 3.44 -5.30
C GLY A 77 4.27 3.93 -3.90
N CYS A 78 4.49 3.05 -2.93
CA CYS A 78 4.38 3.32 -1.51
C CYS A 78 5.34 2.43 -0.72
N ALA A 79 5.40 2.61 0.59
CA ALA A 79 6.18 1.71 1.43
C ALA A 79 5.57 0.30 1.41
N MET A 80 6.43 -0.71 1.53
CA MET A 80 6.01 -2.10 1.59
C MET A 80 6.39 -2.66 2.96
N ILE A 81 5.39 -2.97 3.78
CA ILE A 81 5.56 -3.50 5.14
C ILE A 81 6.47 -4.74 5.12
N GLY A 82 6.11 -5.76 4.33
CA GLY A 82 6.83 -7.03 4.31
C GLY A 82 8.32 -6.90 3.96
N GLN A 83 8.66 -6.19 2.88
CA GLN A 83 10.06 -5.99 2.48
C GLN A 83 10.84 -5.13 3.48
N THR A 84 10.18 -4.15 4.09
CA THR A 84 10.78 -3.32 5.12
C THR A 84 11.14 -4.14 6.36
N ILE A 85 10.21 -5.00 6.84
CA ILE A 85 10.48 -5.90 7.98
C ILE A 85 11.65 -6.82 7.67
N VAL A 86 11.64 -7.47 6.49
CA VAL A 86 12.75 -8.34 6.06
C VAL A 86 14.08 -7.59 6.08
N ASN A 87 14.11 -6.35 5.59
CA ASN A 87 15.32 -5.54 5.54
C ASN A 87 15.81 -5.14 6.95
N VAL A 88 14.91 -4.77 7.86
CA VAL A 88 15.25 -4.32 9.22
C VAL A 88 15.59 -5.48 10.14
N GLU A 89 14.81 -6.56 10.15
CA GLU A 89 14.99 -7.70 11.05
C GLU A 89 16.08 -8.64 10.56
N MET A 90 15.98 -9.15 9.33
CA MET A 90 16.96 -10.11 8.80
C MET A 90 18.23 -9.41 8.32
N GLY A 91 18.09 -8.25 7.67
CA GLY A 91 19.23 -7.50 7.14
C GLY A 91 19.94 -6.62 8.17
N ARG A 92 19.37 -6.43 9.36
CA ARG A 92 19.81 -5.44 10.36
C ARG A 92 20.04 -4.04 9.76
N ALA A 93 19.35 -3.73 8.66
CA ALA A 93 19.57 -2.51 7.91
C ALA A 93 18.83 -1.36 8.59
N ARG A 94 19.59 -0.37 9.10
CA ARG A 94 19.06 0.83 9.78
C ARG A 94 19.47 2.14 9.10
N SER A 95 20.17 2.07 7.97
CA SER A 95 20.64 3.23 7.23
C SER A 95 19.87 3.40 5.92
N ARG A 96 19.72 4.65 5.47
CA ARG A 96 19.12 4.98 4.16
C ARG A 96 19.90 4.42 2.99
N LEU A 97 21.18 4.06 3.20
CA LEU A 97 22.01 3.44 2.18
C LEU A 97 21.47 2.08 1.74
N SER A 98 20.81 1.33 2.65
CA SER A 98 20.21 0.04 2.31
C SER A 98 19.14 0.16 1.23
N THR A 99 18.23 1.13 1.31
CA THR A 99 17.17 1.32 0.31
C THR A 99 17.71 1.85 -1.01
N VAL A 100 18.75 2.69 -0.97
CA VAL A 100 19.47 3.15 -2.18
C VAL A 100 20.14 1.97 -2.88
N ILE A 101 20.84 1.11 -2.15
CA ILE A 101 21.47 -0.09 -2.71
C ILE A 101 20.41 -1.02 -3.28
N ALA A 102 19.30 -1.25 -2.59
CA ALA A 102 18.20 -2.07 -3.09
C ALA A 102 17.66 -1.55 -4.44
N GLY A 103 17.46 -0.23 -4.57
CA GLY A 103 17.06 0.41 -5.82
C GLY A 103 18.10 0.29 -6.93
N LEU A 104 19.38 0.51 -6.63
CA LEU A 104 20.48 0.40 -7.59
C LEU A 104 20.68 -1.05 -8.07
N VAL A 105 20.61 -2.02 -7.16
CA VAL A 105 20.69 -3.44 -7.49
C VAL A 105 19.51 -3.85 -8.36
N LEU A 106 18.29 -3.40 -8.03
CA LEU A 106 17.11 -3.65 -8.86
C LEU A 106 17.27 -3.05 -10.26
N LEU A 107 17.73 -1.80 -10.36
CA LEU A 107 17.99 -1.14 -11.65
C LEU A 107 19.04 -1.89 -12.48
N LEU A 108 20.15 -2.30 -11.85
CA LEU A 108 21.20 -3.09 -12.49
C LEU A 108 20.65 -4.44 -12.97
N LEU A 109 19.88 -5.13 -12.13
CA LEU A 109 19.32 -6.44 -12.47
C LEU A 109 18.35 -6.32 -13.65
N VAL A 110 17.43 -5.36 -13.63
CA VAL A 110 16.45 -5.18 -14.70
C VAL A 110 17.11 -4.76 -16.02
N THR A 111 18.17 -3.96 -15.98
CA THR A 111 18.88 -3.51 -17.18
C THR A 111 19.82 -4.58 -17.75
N ALA A 112 20.69 -5.15 -16.90
CA ALA A 112 21.70 -6.13 -17.30
C ALA A 112 21.11 -7.52 -17.62
N LEU A 113 20.11 -7.97 -16.86
CA LEU A 113 19.46 -9.28 -17.03
C LEU A 113 18.14 -9.20 -17.80
N SER A 114 17.88 -8.11 -18.53
CA SER A 114 16.63 -7.90 -19.28
C SER A 114 16.26 -9.09 -20.19
N GLN A 115 17.23 -9.72 -20.86
CA GLN A 115 17.00 -10.90 -21.70
C GLN A 115 16.61 -12.15 -20.91
N VAL A 116 17.12 -12.29 -19.69
CA VAL A 116 16.75 -13.41 -18.79
C VAL A 116 15.34 -13.18 -18.26
N MET A 117 15.02 -11.96 -17.83
CA MET A 117 13.70 -11.63 -17.30
C MET A 117 12.60 -11.80 -18.36
N ALA A 118 12.89 -11.53 -19.63
CA ALA A 118 11.97 -11.75 -20.74
C ALA A 118 11.62 -13.24 -20.99
N LYS A 119 12.41 -14.18 -20.46
CA LYS A 119 12.16 -15.63 -20.57
C LYS A 119 11.33 -16.18 -19.41
N ILE A 120 11.02 -15.37 -18.39
CA ILE A 120 10.24 -15.83 -17.24
C ILE A 120 8.81 -16.16 -17.72
N PRO A 121 8.34 -17.41 -17.54
CA PRO A 121 6.99 -17.77 -17.96
C PRO A 121 5.92 -17.01 -17.16
N MET A 122 4.87 -16.57 -17.85
CA MET A 122 3.74 -15.88 -17.20
C MET A 122 3.07 -16.72 -16.11
N ALA A 123 3.13 -18.06 -16.23
CA ALA A 123 2.63 -18.98 -15.21
C ALA A 123 3.35 -18.83 -13.85
N VAL A 124 4.67 -18.57 -13.86
CA VAL A 124 5.45 -18.37 -12.63
C VAL A 124 5.01 -17.07 -11.95
N LEU A 125 4.88 -15.99 -12.73
CA LEU A 125 4.42 -14.70 -12.21
C LEU A 125 3.01 -14.78 -11.65
N ALA A 126 2.09 -15.48 -12.34
CA ALA A 126 0.74 -15.73 -11.86
C ALA A 126 0.74 -16.52 -10.54
N GLY A 127 1.57 -17.58 -10.43
CA GLY A 127 1.72 -18.35 -9.20
C GLY A 127 2.19 -17.50 -8.02
N VAL A 128 3.19 -16.64 -8.24
CA VAL A 128 3.66 -15.69 -7.21
C VAL A 128 2.53 -14.74 -6.80
N MET A 129 1.76 -14.20 -7.74
CA MET A 129 0.65 -13.30 -7.44
C MET A 129 -0.47 -13.98 -6.65
N VAL A 130 -0.77 -15.26 -6.91
CA VAL A 130 -1.75 -16.02 -6.10
C VAL A 130 -1.28 -16.16 -4.66
N ILE A 131 -0.01 -16.50 -4.44
CA ILE A 131 0.56 -16.62 -3.09
C ILE A 131 0.52 -15.27 -2.37
N VAL A 132 0.87 -14.18 -3.06
CA VAL A 132 0.79 -12.83 -2.49
C VAL A 132 -0.65 -12.49 -2.12
N ALA A 133 -1.62 -12.73 -3.01
CA ALA A 133 -3.03 -12.48 -2.73
C ALA A 133 -3.53 -13.25 -1.49
N VAL A 134 -3.18 -14.53 -1.37
CA VAL A 134 -3.54 -15.36 -0.20
C VAL A 134 -2.88 -14.86 1.09
N LYS A 135 -1.64 -14.35 1.02
CA LYS A 135 -0.92 -13.78 2.18
C LYS A 135 -1.43 -12.40 2.57
N THR A 136 -1.86 -11.59 1.62
CA THR A 136 -2.43 -10.26 1.88
C THR A 136 -3.81 -10.36 2.51
N PHE A 137 -4.56 -11.41 2.20
CA PHE A 137 -5.90 -11.58 2.75
C PHE A 137 -5.86 -11.96 4.24
N SER A 138 -6.48 -11.13 5.09
CA SER A 138 -6.66 -11.44 6.52
C SER A 138 -7.75 -12.49 6.71
N TRP A 139 -7.38 -13.77 6.70
CA TRP A 139 -8.34 -14.87 6.97
C TRP A 139 -8.90 -14.84 8.39
N HIS A 140 -8.24 -14.14 9.30
CA HIS A 140 -8.71 -13.96 10.67
C HIS A 140 -10.01 -13.15 10.71
N SER A 141 -10.08 -12.06 9.93
CA SER A 141 -11.20 -11.12 9.93
C SER A 141 -12.54 -11.69 9.44
N ILE A 142 -12.52 -12.83 8.75
CA ILE A 142 -13.74 -13.50 8.24
C ILE A 142 -14.21 -14.65 9.14
N ARG A 143 -13.42 -15.01 10.17
CA ARG A 143 -13.83 -16.08 11.08
C ARG A 143 -15.13 -15.68 11.80
N PRO A 144 -16.14 -16.57 11.87
CA PRO A 144 -17.43 -16.21 12.47
C PRO A 144 -17.33 -15.70 13.91
N GLY A 145 -16.40 -16.24 14.71
CA GLY A 145 -16.16 -15.79 16.09
C GLY A 145 -15.52 -14.40 16.20
N GLU A 146 -14.72 -14.00 15.22
CA GLU A 146 -14.13 -12.66 15.11
C GLU A 146 -15.17 -11.65 14.64
N LEU A 147 -15.94 -12.01 13.61
CA LEU A 147 -16.99 -11.17 13.04
C LEU A 147 -18.10 -10.86 14.04
N ALA A 148 -18.38 -11.81 14.96
CA ALA A 148 -19.33 -11.63 16.06
C ALA A 148 -18.79 -10.75 17.19
N ARG A 149 -17.46 -10.69 17.38
CA ARG A 149 -16.81 -9.77 18.35
C ARG A 149 -16.65 -8.38 17.77
N ASN A 150 -16.51 -8.24 16.46
CA ASN A 150 -16.30 -6.95 15.83
C ASN A 150 -17.57 -6.08 15.89
N PRO A 151 -17.42 -4.76 16.12
CA PRO A 151 -18.51 -3.81 16.05
C PRO A 151 -19.20 -3.90 14.68
N TRP A 152 -20.52 -4.07 14.68
CA TRP A 152 -21.33 -4.15 13.46
C TRP A 152 -21.04 -3.04 12.43
N PRO A 153 -20.80 -1.78 12.83
CA PRO A 153 -20.32 -0.72 11.94
C PRO A 153 -19.07 -1.04 11.12
N GLU A 154 -18.06 -1.66 11.72
CA GLU A 154 -16.77 -1.92 11.06
C GLU A 154 -16.90 -3.05 10.06
N THR A 155 -17.63 -4.11 10.44
CA THR A 155 -18.00 -5.20 9.55
C THR A 155 -18.80 -4.71 8.35
N LEU A 156 -19.74 -3.77 8.55
CA LEU A 156 -20.49 -3.18 7.45
C LEU A 156 -19.58 -2.43 6.47
N VAL A 157 -18.65 -1.60 6.97
CA VAL A 157 -17.70 -0.87 6.11
C VAL A 157 -16.84 -1.83 5.31
N MET A 158 -16.30 -2.88 5.96
CA MET A 158 -15.53 -3.93 5.29
C MET A 158 -16.33 -4.64 4.19
N LEU A 159 -17.59 -5.00 4.46
CA LEU A 159 -18.43 -5.67 3.46
C LEU A 159 -18.75 -4.76 2.28
N VAL A 160 -19.04 -3.48 2.53
CA VAL A 160 -19.29 -2.49 1.48
C VAL A 160 -18.06 -2.28 0.61
N THR A 161 -16.87 -2.14 1.19
CA THR A 161 -15.62 -1.96 0.41
C THR A 161 -15.33 -3.18 -0.46
N VAL A 162 -15.45 -4.38 0.10
CA VAL A 162 -15.20 -5.64 -0.63
C VAL A 162 -16.24 -5.82 -1.74
N ALA A 163 -17.53 -5.68 -1.44
CA ALA A 163 -18.60 -5.87 -2.41
C ALA A 163 -18.51 -4.84 -3.55
N ALA A 164 -18.22 -3.57 -3.25
CA ALA A 164 -18.03 -2.55 -4.27
C ALA A 164 -16.79 -2.83 -5.13
N THR A 165 -15.66 -3.22 -4.52
CA THR A 165 -14.43 -3.53 -5.26
C THR A 165 -14.62 -4.73 -6.19
N VAL A 166 -15.18 -5.83 -5.68
CA VAL A 166 -15.38 -7.06 -6.45
C VAL A 166 -16.47 -6.88 -7.51
N GLY A 167 -17.59 -6.25 -7.14
CA GLY A 167 -18.73 -6.05 -8.05
C GLY A 167 -18.42 -5.10 -9.21
N THR A 168 -17.55 -4.11 -8.99
CA THR A 168 -17.17 -3.15 -10.05
C THR A 168 -15.81 -3.46 -10.69
N SER A 169 -15.06 -4.43 -10.16
CA SER A 169 -13.66 -4.68 -10.52
C SER A 169 -12.78 -3.41 -10.45
N ASN A 170 -13.14 -2.46 -9.59
CA ASN A 170 -12.47 -1.16 -9.47
C ASN A 170 -12.22 -0.82 -7.99
N LEU A 171 -10.95 -0.91 -7.60
CA LEU A 171 -10.52 -0.62 -6.24
C LEU A 171 -10.81 0.82 -5.81
N ALA A 172 -10.74 1.80 -6.73
CA ALA A 172 -11.01 3.20 -6.40
C ALA A 172 -12.46 3.41 -5.95
N ILE A 173 -13.41 2.73 -6.60
CA ILE A 173 -14.83 2.76 -6.22
C ILE A 173 -15.02 2.11 -4.85
N GLY A 174 -14.35 0.99 -4.59
CA GLY A 174 -14.36 0.32 -3.29
C GLY A 174 -13.88 1.23 -2.14
N VAL A 175 -12.74 1.89 -2.33
CA VAL A 175 -12.19 2.86 -1.36
C VAL A 175 -13.15 4.01 -1.11
N LEU A 176 -13.70 4.61 -2.18
CA LEU A 176 -14.66 5.71 -2.08
C LEU A 176 -15.93 5.28 -1.30
N ALA A 177 -16.49 4.11 -1.63
CA ALA A 177 -17.64 3.56 -0.95
C ALA A 177 -17.37 3.31 0.54
N GLY A 178 -16.18 2.81 0.88
CA GLY A 178 -15.73 2.63 2.26
C GLY A 178 -15.64 3.93 3.04
N ILE A 179 -15.05 4.97 2.43
CA ILE A 179 -14.93 6.30 3.06
C ILE A 179 -16.32 6.91 3.30
N VAL A 180 -17.23 6.77 2.34
CA VAL A 180 -18.61 7.27 2.45
C VAL A 180 -19.41 6.51 3.52
N ALA A 181 -19.36 5.17 3.52
CA ALA A 181 -19.96 4.35 4.57
C ALA A 181 -19.39 4.72 5.94
N MET A 182 -18.06 4.85 5.96
CA MET A 182 -17.22 5.56 6.92
C MET A 182 -17.93 6.75 7.56
N ALA A 183 -18.13 7.77 6.74
CA ALA A 183 -18.63 9.09 7.08
C ALA A 183 -20.10 9.10 7.55
N ILE A 184 -20.95 8.21 7.04
CA ILE A 184 -22.39 8.17 7.35
C ILE A 184 -22.65 7.54 8.72
N ILE A 185 -21.83 6.58 9.15
CA ILE A 185 -22.05 5.89 10.44
C ILE A 185 -21.92 6.88 11.61
N PRO A 186 -22.88 6.96 12.55
CA PRO A 186 -22.87 7.87 13.68
C PRO A 186 -21.58 7.80 14.53
N ARG A 187 -21.01 8.96 14.89
CA ARG A 187 -19.78 9.07 15.71
C ARG A 187 -19.84 8.29 17.03
N ARG A 188 -21.02 8.18 17.66
CA ARG A 188 -21.21 7.42 18.91
C ARG A 188 -20.96 5.91 18.74
N LEU A 189 -21.32 5.37 17.58
CA LEU A 189 -21.07 3.96 17.25
C LEU A 189 -19.59 3.73 16.91
N ARG A 190 -18.91 4.73 16.33
CA ARG A 190 -17.45 4.70 16.09
C ARG A 190 -16.64 4.75 17.40
N ALA A 191 -17.03 5.59 18.34
CA ALA A 191 -16.36 5.70 19.65
C ALA A 191 -16.52 4.41 20.48
N LYS A 192 -17.70 3.78 20.42
CA LYS A 192 -17.95 2.49 21.09
C LYS A 192 -17.17 1.34 20.43
N ALA A 193 -17.01 1.39 19.12
CA ALA A 193 -16.19 0.46 18.36
C ALA A 193 -14.70 0.56 18.72
N GLN A 194 -14.15 1.78 18.76
CA GLN A 194 -12.77 2.03 19.20
C GLN A 194 -12.51 1.58 20.64
N ALA A 195 -13.42 1.87 21.57
CA ALA A 195 -13.30 1.44 22.96
C ALA A 195 -13.30 -0.09 23.11
N THR A 196 -14.11 -0.79 22.31
CA THR A 196 -14.19 -2.27 22.33
C THR A 196 -12.95 -2.91 21.72
N SER A 197 -12.37 -2.30 20.68
CA SER A 197 -11.11 -2.76 20.07
C SER A 197 -9.90 -2.58 21.00
N GLU A 198 -9.90 -1.54 21.82
CA GLU A 198 -8.82 -1.27 22.80
C GLU A 198 -8.88 -2.25 23.99
N THR A 199 -10.08 -2.73 24.37
CA THR A 199 -10.23 -3.79 25.40
C THR A 199 -9.98 -5.21 24.86
N ALA A 200 -9.93 -5.38 23.53
CA ALA A 200 -9.73 -6.67 22.87
C ALA A 200 -8.26 -6.97 22.52
N SER A 201 -7.36 -5.99 22.64
CA SER A 201 -5.92 -6.24 22.62
C SER A 201 -5.53 -6.83 23.98
N PRO A 202 -5.04 -8.09 24.06
CA PRO A 202 -4.44 -8.57 25.29
C PRO A 202 -3.19 -7.72 25.55
N ASP A 203 -2.98 -7.37 26.82
CA ASP A 203 -1.67 -6.90 27.30
C ASP A 203 -0.55 -7.82 26.77
N PRO A 204 0.64 -7.29 26.47
CA PRO A 204 1.79 -8.11 26.15
C PRO A 204 2.21 -8.85 27.43
N GLU A 205 1.76 -10.09 27.59
CA GLU A 205 2.20 -10.94 28.70
C GLU A 205 3.57 -11.56 28.36
N LYS A 206 4.61 -10.95 28.97
CA LYS A 206 6.00 -11.42 29.20
C LYS A 206 6.99 -11.50 28.03
#